data_AF-A0A8H4XR54-F1
#
_entry.id   AF-A0A8H4XR54-F1
#
_cell.length_a   1.000
_cell.length_b   1.000
_cell.length_c   1.000
_cell.angle_alpha   90.00
_cell.angle_beta   90.00
_cell.angle_gamma   90.00
#
_symmetry.space_group_name_H-M   'P 1'
#
loop_
_entity.id
_entity.type
_entity.pdbx_description
1 polymer ?
#
loop_
_entity_poly.entity_id
_entity_poly.type
_entity_poly.pdbx_seq_one_letter_code
_entity_poly.pdbx_strand_id
1 'polypeptide(L)'
;MLCAISGEAPQVPVVSTKSGNVFEKRLIEAYIAENGKDPITGEEISAEDLVELKTARVVRPRPPTLTSIPSLLSVFQEEWDALALETYTLRQALVQTRQELSTALYQHDAAVRVIARLTKERDEARDTLSKISVGTARAPTDGDAMQVDSAKLPDSVVAKIEETHA
;
A
#
# COMPACT_ATOMS: atom_id res chain seq x y z
N MET A 1 -5.01 -24.70 0.39
CA MET A 1 -4.20 -24.48 -0.83
C MET A 1 -5.13 -23.94 -1.89
N LEU A 2 -4.98 -22.69 -2.29
CA LEU A 2 -5.78 -22.06 -3.34
C LEU A 2 -4.87 -21.78 -4.55
N CYS A 3 -5.46 -21.79 -5.73
CA CYS A 3 -4.82 -21.38 -6.96
C CYS A 3 -4.56 -19.88 -6.90
N ALA A 4 -3.34 -19.44 -7.22
CA ALA A 4 -2.99 -18.02 -7.17
C ALA A 4 -3.61 -17.19 -8.31
N ILE A 5 -4.16 -17.82 -9.35
CA ILE A 5 -4.86 -17.13 -10.45
C ILE A 5 -6.35 -16.98 -10.13
N SER A 6 -7.04 -18.09 -9.84
CA SER A 6 -8.50 -18.09 -9.65
C SER A 6 -8.94 -17.87 -8.21
N GLY A 7 -8.04 -18.02 -7.22
CA GLY A 7 -8.41 -18.03 -5.81
C GLY A 7 -9.21 -19.28 -5.39
N GLU A 8 -9.46 -20.22 -6.29
CA GLU A 8 -10.21 -21.44 -6.02
C GLU A 8 -9.31 -22.62 -5.61
N ALA A 9 -9.91 -23.66 -5.04
CA ALA A 9 -9.20 -24.90 -4.77
C ALA A 9 -8.92 -25.63 -6.10
N PRO A 10 -7.65 -25.86 -6.49
CA PRO A 10 -7.32 -26.50 -7.75
C PRO A 10 -7.76 -27.97 -7.77
N GLN A 11 -8.24 -28.44 -8.92
CA GLN A 11 -8.49 -29.85 -9.19
C GLN A 11 -7.18 -30.59 -9.50
N VAL A 12 -6.32 -29.97 -10.31
CA VAL A 12 -4.98 -30.47 -10.64
C VAL A 12 -3.96 -29.41 -10.24
N PRO A 13 -3.50 -29.44 -8.97
CA PRO A 13 -2.52 -28.48 -8.50
C PRO A 13 -1.16 -28.72 -9.15
N VAL A 14 -0.62 -27.67 -9.74
CA VAL A 14 0.76 -27.63 -10.24
C VAL A 14 1.50 -26.50 -9.54
N VAL A 15 2.80 -26.68 -9.32
CA VAL A 15 3.67 -25.66 -8.74
C VAL A 15 4.68 -25.22 -9.77
N SER A 16 4.88 -23.90 -9.87
CA SER A 16 6.01 -23.32 -10.58
C SER A 16 7.28 -23.53 -9.76
N THR A 17 8.32 -24.12 -10.35
CA THR A 17 9.62 -24.30 -9.69
C THR A 17 10.32 -22.97 -9.38
N LYS A 18 9.93 -21.88 -10.08
CA LYS A 18 10.53 -20.55 -9.96
C LYS A 18 9.87 -19.73 -8.86
N SER A 19 8.54 -19.64 -8.88
CA SER A 19 7.80 -18.84 -7.90
C SER A 19 7.36 -19.62 -6.67
N GLY A 20 7.35 -20.96 -6.72
CA GLY A 20 6.89 -21.80 -5.61
C GLY A 20 5.38 -21.73 -5.34
N ASN A 21 4.62 -21.04 -6.18
CA ASN A 21 3.18 -20.86 -6.02
C ASN A 21 2.38 -22.02 -6.63
N VAL A 22 1.21 -22.28 -6.04
CA VAL A 22 0.29 -23.33 -6.50
C VAL A 22 -0.71 -22.73 -7.49
N PHE A 23 -0.86 -23.41 -8.62
CA PHE A 23 -1.76 -23.04 -9.70
C PHE A 23 -2.65 -24.22 -10.10
N GLU A 24 -3.77 -23.93 -10.75
CA GLU A 24 -4.54 -24.92 -11.50
C GLU A 24 -3.87 -25.13 -12.86
N LYS A 25 -3.58 -26.39 -13.22
CA LYS A 25 -2.87 -26.76 -14.46
C LYS A 25 -3.40 -26.05 -15.70
N ARG A 26 -4.73 -26.07 -15.89
CA ARG A 26 -5.40 -25.46 -17.05
C ARG A 26 -5.14 -23.96 -17.17
N LEU A 27 -5.13 -23.25 -16.04
CA LEU A 27 -5.02 -21.80 -16.03
C LEU A 27 -3.58 -21.36 -16.27
N ILE A 28 -2.62 -22.03 -15.65
CA ILE A 28 -1.21 -21.67 -15.83
C ILE A 28 -0.70 -22.06 -17.24
N GLU A 29 -1.12 -23.19 -17.79
CA GLU A 29 -0.74 -23.57 -19.17
C GLU A 29 -1.30 -22.56 -20.19
N ALA A 30 -2.54 -22.11 -20.03
CA ALA A 30 -3.12 -21.07 -20.86
C ALA A 30 -2.36 -19.74 -20.72
N TYR A 31 -2.03 -19.34 -19.48
CA TYR A 31 -1.28 -18.11 -19.23
C TYR A 31 0.13 -18.14 -19.83
N ILE A 32 0.83 -19.28 -19.72
CA ILE A 32 2.16 -19.47 -20.32
C ILE A 32 2.08 -19.44 -21.85
N ALA A 33 1.05 -20.03 -22.45
CA ALA A 33 0.86 -20.00 -23.89
C ALA A 33 0.64 -18.57 -24.42
N GLU A 34 -0.03 -17.71 -23.64
CA GLU A 34 -0.30 -16.32 -24.04
C GLU A 34 0.86 -15.37 -23.73
N ASN A 35 1.48 -15.49 -22.56
CA ASN A 35 2.41 -14.47 -22.03
C ASN A 35 3.86 -14.96 -21.88
N GLY A 36 4.10 -16.28 -21.86
CA GLY A 36 5.44 -16.88 -21.68
C GLY A 36 6.12 -16.58 -20.34
N LYS A 37 5.36 -16.11 -19.35
CA LYS A 37 5.87 -15.63 -18.05
C LYS A 37 5.05 -16.17 -16.89
N ASP A 38 5.61 -16.11 -15.68
CA ASP A 38 4.91 -16.43 -14.44
C ASP A 38 3.97 -15.27 -14.07
N PRO A 39 2.69 -15.53 -13.75
CA PRO A 39 1.70 -14.51 -13.45
C PRO A 39 1.98 -13.67 -12.20
N ILE A 40 2.87 -14.12 -11.30
CA ILE A 40 3.12 -13.45 -10.01
C ILE A 40 4.47 -12.73 -10.03
N THR A 41 5.52 -13.43 -10.45
CA THR A 41 6.90 -12.89 -10.43
C THR A 41 7.29 -12.23 -11.75
N GLY A 42 6.61 -12.53 -12.85
CA GLY A 42 6.94 -12.01 -14.18
C GLY A 42 8.18 -12.64 -14.81
N GLU A 43 8.73 -13.70 -14.21
CA GLU A 43 9.87 -14.46 -14.73
C GLU A 43 9.46 -15.33 -15.92
N GLU A 44 10.35 -15.55 -16.88
CA GLU A 44 10.08 -16.46 -18.01
C GLU A 44 9.92 -17.88 -17.50
N ILE A 45 8.83 -18.55 -17.86
CA ILE A 45 8.52 -19.92 -17.40
C ILE A 45 8.01 -20.76 -18.57
N SER A 46 8.44 -22.00 -18.62
CA SER A 46 7.99 -22.98 -19.60
C SER A 46 7.04 -24.00 -18.97
N ALA A 47 6.26 -24.72 -19.78
CA ALA A 47 5.37 -25.76 -19.27
C ALA A 47 6.12 -26.93 -18.61
N GLU A 48 7.41 -27.12 -18.92
CA GLU A 48 8.28 -28.14 -18.32
C GLU A 48 8.69 -27.79 -16.90
N ASP A 49 8.68 -26.51 -16.55
CA ASP A 49 9.00 -26.00 -15.21
C ASP A 49 7.85 -26.21 -14.21
N LEU A 50 6.73 -26.79 -14.65
CA LEU A 50 5.55 -27.07 -13.83
C LEU A 50 5.61 -28.47 -13.24
N VAL A 51 5.54 -28.55 -11.90
CA VAL A 51 5.53 -29.81 -11.17
C VAL A 51 4.13 -30.10 -10.64
N GLU A 52 3.54 -31.21 -11.06
CA GLU A 52 2.23 -31.65 -10.57
C GLU A 52 2.30 -32.18 -9.15
N LEU A 53 1.42 -31.66 -8.27
CA LEU A 53 1.30 -32.10 -6.89
C LEU A 53 0.20 -33.15 -6.76
N LYS A 54 0.54 -34.32 -6.21
CA LYS A 54 -0.45 -35.34 -5.85
C LYS A 54 -1.09 -35.00 -4.51
N THR A 55 -2.23 -34.31 -4.53
CA THR A 55 -3.00 -33.98 -3.33
C THR A 55 -4.33 -34.74 -3.28
N ALA A 56 -4.91 -34.87 -2.09
CA ALA A 56 -6.24 -35.44 -1.94
C ALA A 56 -7.27 -34.51 -2.60
N ARG A 57 -8.07 -35.05 -3.52
CA ARG A 57 -9.07 -34.28 -4.26
C ARG A 57 -10.16 -33.77 -3.30
N VAL A 58 -10.17 -32.47 -3.05
CA VAL A 58 -11.24 -31.82 -2.27
C VAL A 58 -12.43 -31.59 -3.20
N VAL A 59 -13.41 -32.50 -3.16
CA VAL A 59 -14.66 -32.35 -3.90
C VAL A 59 -15.70 -31.71 -3.00
N ARG A 60 -16.22 -30.55 -3.39
CA ARG A 60 -17.37 -29.96 -2.71
C ARG A 60 -18.60 -30.85 -3.00
N PRO A 61 -19.38 -31.25 -1.98
CA PRO A 61 -20.59 -32.05 -2.20
C PRO A 61 -21.54 -31.31 -3.13
N ARG A 62 -22.11 -32.01 -4.11
CA ARG A 62 -23.10 -31.41 -5.01
C ARG A 62 -24.38 -31.09 -4.21
N PRO A 63 -24.90 -29.86 -4.27
CA PRO A 63 -26.22 -29.53 -3.74
C PRO A 63 -27.31 -30.45 -4.32
N PRO A 64 -28.29 -30.90 -3.50
CA PRO A 64 -29.32 -31.85 -3.94
C PRO A 64 -30.27 -31.26 -5.00
N THR A 65 -30.29 -29.93 -5.17
CA THR A 65 -31.08 -29.21 -6.16
C THR A 65 -30.50 -29.26 -7.58
N LEU A 66 -29.24 -29.66 -7.77
CA LEU A 66 -28.54 -29.68 -9.06
C LEU A 66 -28.59 -31.05 -9.76
N THR A 67 -29.80 -31.57 -9.92
CA THR A 67 -30.06 -32.92 -10.48
C THR A 67 -30.76 -32.90 -11.84
N SER A 68 -31.34 -31.77 -12.24
CA SER A 68 -32.08 -31.61 -13.49
C SER A 68 -31.41 -30.63 -14.45
N ILE A 69 -31.56 -30.83 -15.76
CA ILE A 69 -31.04 -29.89 -16.78
C ILE A 69 -31.56 -28.47 -16.55
N PRO A 70 -32.86 -28.25 -16.26
CA PRO A 70 -33.37 -26.91 -15.95
C PRO A 70 -32.68 -26.26 -14.73
N SER A 71 -32.44 -27.03 -13.66
CA SER A 71 -31.75 -26.49 -12.47
C SER A 71 -30.30 -26.10 -12.74
N LEU A 72 -29.59 -26.84 -13.62
CA LEU A 72 -28.22 -26.49 -14.00
C LEU A 72 -28.17 -25.22 -14.85
N LEU A 73 -29.13 -25.03 -15.76
CA LEU A 73 -29.21 -23.81 -16.57
C LEU A 73 -29.54 -22.58 -15.72
N SER A 74 -30.42 -22.70 -14.73
CA SER A 74 -30.70 -21.61 -13.76
C SER A 74 -29.43 -21.18 -13.03
N VAL A 75 -28.68 -22.14 -12.48
CA VAL A 75 -27.43 -21.83 -11.77
C VAL A 75 -26.38 -21.23 -12.71
N PHE A 76 -26.23 -21.74 -13.94
CA PHE A 76 -25.31 -21.11 -14.89
C PHE A 76 -25.73 -19.67 -15.22
N GLN A 77 -27.01 -19.38 -15.39
CA GLN A 77 -27.49 -18.01 -15.59
C GLN A 77 -27.13 -17.13 -14.38
N GLU A 78 -27.41 -17.60 -13.16
CA GLU A 78 -27.10 -16.88 -11.92
C GLU A 78 -25.60 -16.60 -11.77
N GLU A 79 -24.73 -17.58 -12.04
CA GLU A 79 -23.27 -17.41 -11.98
C GLU A 79 -22.74 -16.46 -13.06
N TRP A 80 -23.32 -16.50 -14.27
CA TRP A 80 -22.97 -15.58 -15.35
C TRP A 80 -23.39 -14.14 -15.04
N ASP A 81 -24.59 -13.96 -14.49
CA ASP A 81 -25.09 -12.65 -14.08
C ASP A 81 -24.25 -12.09 -12.93
N ALA A 82 -23.87 -12.93 -11.95
CA ALA A 82 -22.96 -12.55 -10.87
C ALA A 82 -21.59 -12.10 -11.40
N LEU A 83 -20.98 -12.87 -12.31
CA LEU A 83 -19.70 -12.53 -12.93
C LEU A 83 -19.78 -11.22 -13.73
N ALA A 84 -20.87 -11.00 -14.47
CA ALA A 84 -21.08 -9.78 -15.25
C ALA A 84 -21.20 -8.55 -14.34
N LEU A 85 -21.96 -8.65 -13.24
CA LEU A 85 -22.09 -7.59 -12.24
C LEU A 85 -20.77 -7.32 -11.51
N GLU A 86 -20.03 -8.36 -11.12
CA GLU A 86 -18.71 -8.22 -10.50
C GLU A 86 -17.72 -7.54 -11.45
N THR A 87 -17.68 -7.96 -12.71
CA THR A 87 -16.80 -7.35 -13.71
C THR A 87 -17.13 -5.87 -13.91
N TYR A 88 -18.42 -5.52 -13.91
CA TYR A 88 -18.86 -4.13 -14.00
C TYR A 88 -18.43 -3.30 -12.78
N THR A 89 -18.67 -3.80 -11.56
CA THR A 89 -18.30 -3.11 -10.32
C THR A 89 -16.78 -2.97 -10.18
N LEU A 90 -16.00 -4.00 -10.54
CA LEU A 90 -14.54 -3.95 -10.58
C LEU A 90 -14.03 -2.89 -11.56
N ARG A 91 -14.60 -2.81 -12.77
CA ARG A 91 -14.25 -1.76 -13.73
C ARG A 91 -14.60 -0.37 -13.21
N GLN A 92 -15.76 -0.21 -12.58
CA GLN A 92 -16.17 1.05 -11.97
C GLN A 92 -15.21 1.47 -10.85
N ALA A 93 -14.86 0.55 -9.95
CA ALA A 93 -13.90 0.79 -8.86
C ALA A 93 -12.51 1.14 -9.40
N LEU A 94 -12.06 0.49 -10.48
CA LEU A 94 -10.79 0.80 -11.13
C LEU A 94 -10.77 2.23 -11.68
N VAL A 95 -11.85 2.68 -12.34
CA VAL A 95 -11.95 4.06 -12.85
C VAL A 95 -11.99 5.06 -11.70
N GLN A 96 -12.77 4.79 -10.66
CA GLN A 96 -12.88 5.64 -9.49
C GLN A 96 -11.52 5.79 -8.77
N THR A 97 -10.84 4.69 -8.48
CA THR A 97 -9.53 4.71 -7.80
C THR A 97 -8.46 5.42 -8.63
N ARG A 98 -8.50 5.33 -9.96
CA ARG A 98 -7.63 6.14 -10.84
C ARG A 98 -7.91 7.63 -10.72
N GLN A 99 -9.17 8.02 -10.63
CA GLN A 99 -9.54 9.43 -10.42
C GLN A 99 -9.09 9.92 -9.05
N GLU A 100 -9.33 9.16 -7.99
CA GLU A 100 -8.87 9.45 -6.63
C GLU A 100 -7.35 9.53 -6.53
N LEU A 101 -6.62 8.64 -7.22
CA LEU A 101 -5.17 8.71 -7.30
C LEU A 101 -4.71 10.00 -7.99
N SER A 102 -5.37 10.39 -9.08
CA SER A 102 -5.01 11.63 -9.80
C SER A 102 -5.19 12.87 -8.92
N THR A 103 -6.29 12.96 -8.18
CA THR A 103 -6.55 14.09 -7.27
C THR A 103 -5.57 14.09 -6.10
N ALA A 104 -5.24 12.91 -5.55
CA ALA A 104 -4.22 12.78 -4.51
C ALA A 104 -2.84 13.25 -4.98
N LEU A 105 -2.43 12.92 -6.20
CA LEU A 105 -1.16 13.37 -6.77
C LEU A 105 -1.13 14.90 -6.99
N TYR A 106 -2.23 15.51 -7.43
CA TYR A 106 -2.33 16.97 -7.51
C TYR A 106 -2.24 17.65 -6.14
N GLN A 107 -2.90 17.09 -5.13
CA GLN A 107 -2.82 17.60 -3.76
C GLN A 107 -1.40 17.43 -3.18
N HIS A 108 -0.73 16.32 -3.48
CA HIS A 108 0.65 16.08 -3.08
C HIS A 108 1.60 17.13 -3.67
N ASP A 109 1.52 17.43 -4.98
CA ASP A 109 2.35 18.47 -5.58
C ASP A 109 2.07 19.87 -4.99
N ALA A 110 0.80 20.20 -4.75
CA ALA A 110 0.42 21.44 -4.09
C ALA A 110 1.01 21.54 -2.68
N ALA A 111 0.94 20.46 -1.89
CA ALA A 111 1.52 20.39 -0.55
C ALA A 111 3.05 20.56 -0.59
N VAL A 112 3.75 19.92 -1.53
CA VAL A 112 5.21 20.08 -1.71
C VAL A 112 5.59 21.53 -1.99
N ARG A 113 4.82 22.26 -2.81
CA ARG A 113 5.05 23.70 -3.06
C ARG A 113 4.86 24.54 -1.81
N VAL A 114 3.86 24.24 -0.99
CA VAL A 114 3.63 24.93 0.30
C VAL A 114 4.78 24.66 1.26
N ILE A 115 5.23 23.41 1.38
CA ILE A 115 6.38 23.04 2.22
C ILE A 115 7.64 23.77 1.76
N ALA A 116 7.90 23.85 0.45
CA ALA A 116 9.04 24.58 -0.09
C ALA A 116 8.99 26.08 0.24
N ARG A 117 7.82 26.70 0.16
CA ARG A 117 7.61 28.11 0.56
C ARG A 117 7.85 28.30 2.06
N LEU A 118 7.19 27.50 2.90
CA LEU A 118 7.31 27.58 4.35
C LEU A 118 8.73 27.28 4.84
N THR A 119 9.47 26.43 4.12
CA THR A 119 10.88 26.16 4.44
C THR A 119 11.73 27.39 4.20
N LYS A 120 11.55 28.09 3.08
CA LYS A 120 12.24 29.37 2.81
C LYS A 120 11.88 30.44 3.85
N GLU A 121 10.60 30.64 4.13
CA GLU A 121 10.15 31.62 5.12
C GLU A 121 10.71 31.32 6.52
N ARG A 122 10.76 30.04 6.91
CA ARG A 122 11.35 29.59 8.17
C ARG A 122 12.86 29.83 8.23
N ASP A 123 13.58 29.57 7.14
CA ASP A 123 15.02 29.78 7.07
C ASP A 123 15.37 31.28 7.12
N GLU A 124 14.62 32.13 6.39
CA GLU A 124 14.74 33.58 6.46
C GLU A 124 14.45 34.13 7.88
N ALA A 125 13.41 33.63 8.55
CA ALA A 125 13.09 34.00 9.93
C ALA A 125 14.20 33.59 10.93
N ARG A 126 14.82 32.43 10.74
CA ARG A 126 15.97 31.99 11.55
C ARG A 126 17.22 32.84 11.30
N ASP A 127 17.46 33.21 10.04
CA ASP A 127 18.58 34.07 9.66
C ASP A 127 18.44 35.50 10.19
N THR A 128 17.22 36.05 10.18
CA THR A 128 16.97 37.36 10.80
C THR A 128 17.15 37.31 12.32
N LEU A 129 16.67 36.27 12.98
CA LEU A 129 16.84 36.09 14.42
C LEU A 129 18.31 35.93 14.80
N SER A 130 19.11 35.17 14.03
CA SER A 130 20.55 35.02 14.26
C SER A 130 21.32 36.33 14.06
N LYS A 131 20.94 37.14 13.06
CA LYS A 131 21.52 38.48 12.86
C LYS A 131 21.19 39.42 14.02
N ILE A 132 19.96 39.40 14.53
CA ILE A 132 19.54 40.23 15.68
C ILE A 132 20.27 39.79 16.95
N SER A 133 20.37 38.49 17.23
CA SER A 133 21.07 37.99 18.43
C SER A 133 22.57 38.29 18.43
N VAL A 134 23.21 38.27 17.25
CA VAL A 134 24.60 38.71 17.11
C VAL A 134 24.73 40.24 17.23
N GLY A 135 23.73 41.00 16.77
CA GLY A 135 23.67 42.45 16.93
C GLY A 135 23.53 42.90 18.39
N THR A 136 22.73 42.20 19.20
CA THR A 136 22.64 42.44 20.65
C THR A 136 23.88 41.99 21.42
N ALA A 137 24.65 41.01 20.93
CA ALA A 137 25.94 40.63 21.50
C ALA A 137 27.10 41.57 21.10
N ARG A 138 26.91 42.46 20.11
CA ARG A 138 27.96 43.32 19.53
C ARG A 138 27.70 44.81 19.69
N ALA A 139 26.66 45.21 20.43
CA ALA A 139 26.60 46.56 20.95
C ALA A 139 27.82 46.75 21.89
N PRO A 140 28.69 47.75 21.68
CA PRO A 140 29.65 48.12 22.69
C PRO A 140 28.82 48.67 23.86
N THR A 141 28.66 47.87 24.90
CA THR A 141 28.23 48.37 26.20
C THR A 141 29.37 49.26 26.68
N ASP A 142 29.29 50.54 26.35
CA ASP A 142 29.96 51.58 27.09
C ASP A 142 29.42 51.50 28.53
N GLY A 143 30.21 50.86 29.39
CA GLY A 143 30.23 51.13 30.82
C GLY A 143 29.00 50.84 31.68
N ASP A 144 28.08 49.94 31.30
CA ASP A 144 27.09 49.45 32.26
C ASP A 144 27.08 47.92 32.31
N ALA A 145 27.57 47.40 33.43
CA ALA A 145 27.55 45.99 33.74
C ALA A 145 26.07 45.55 33.81
N MET A 146 25.58 44.93 32.74
CA MET A 146 24.36 44.14 32.84
C MET A 146 24.64 42.98 33.78
N GLN A 147 24.29 43.20 35.05
CA GLN A 147 24.05 42.15 36.01
C GLN A 147 22.97 41.26 35.42
N VAL A 148 23.40 40.15 34.84
CA VAL A 148 22.51 39.02 34.55
C VAL A 148 22.10 38.53 35.93
N ASP A 149 20.97 39.01 36.43
CA ASP A 149 20.26 38.31 37.47
C ASP A 149 19.92 36.94 36.88
N SER A 150 20.82 36.01 37.18
CA SER A 150 20.62 34.58 37.09
C SER A 150 19.61 34.25 38.19
N ALA A 151 18.39 34.77 38.05
CA ALA A 151 17.27 34.36 38.87
C ALA A 151 17.09 32.88 38.54
N LYS A 152 17.62 32.02 39.44
CA LYS A 152 17.38 30.59 39.41
C LYS A 152 15.87 30.41 39.22
N LEU A 153 15.49 29.68 38.17
CA LEU A 153 14.10 29.31 37.93
C LEU A 153 13.54 28.72 39.23
N PRO A 154 12.33 29.13 39.67
CA PRO A 154 11.76 28.58 40.90
C PRO A 154 11.64 27.06 40.79
N ASP A 155 11.94 26.35 41.88
CA ASP A 155 12.06 24.88 41.92
C ASP A 155 10.83 24.15 41.35
N SER A 156 9.66 24.80 41.38
CA SER A 156 8.41 24.29 40.81
C SER A 156 8.43 24.16 39.28
N VAL A 157 9.24 24.95 38.59
CA VAL A 157 9.36 24.93 37.12
C VAL A 157 10.39 23.87 36.69
N VAL A 158 11.47 23.70 37.47
CA VAL A 158 12.48 22.67 37.22
C VAL A 158 11.88 21.26 37.37
N ALA A 159 11.08 21.04 38.42
CA ALA A 159 10.39 19.76 38.64
C ALA A 159 9.46 19.37 37.49
N LYS A 160 8.74 20.34 36.90
CA LYS A 160 7.87 20.07 35.73
C LYS A 160 8.66 19.72 34.48
N ILE A 161 9.83 20.32 34.29
CA ILE A 161 10.69 20.03 33.14
C ILE A 161 11.26 18.61 33.26
N GLU A 162 11.70 18.20 34.46
CA GLU A 162 12.19 16.85 34.72
C GLU A 162 11.10 15.79 34.55
N GLU A 163 9.86 16.05 34.97
CA GLU A 163 8.72 15.13 34.74
C GLU A 163 8.36 14.97 33.26
N THR A 164 8.53 16.01 32.44
CA THR A 164 8.20 15.94 31.01
C THR A 164 9.29 15.32 30.13
N HIS A 165 10.49 15.14 30.67
CA HIS A 165 11.64 14.58 29.96
C HIS A 165 12.02 13.15 30.39
N ALA A 166 11.29 12.56 31.35
CA ALA A 166 11.30 11.13 31.66
C ALA A 166 10.17 10.40 30.91
#